data_AF-A0A1V4XC98-F1
#
_entry.id   AF-A0A1V4XC98-F1
#
_cell.length_a   1.000
_cell.length_b   1.000
_cell.length_c   1.000
_cell.angle_alpha   90.00
_cell.angle_beta   90.00
_cell.angle_gamma   90.00
#
_symmetry.space_group_name_H-M   'P 1'
#
loop_
_entity.id
_entity.type
_entity.pdbx_description
1 polymer ?
#
loop_
_entity_poly.entity_id
_entity_poly.type
_entity_poly.pdbx_seq_one_letter_code
_entity_poly.pdbx_strand_id
1 'polypeptide(L)'
;MRKALAIIAPAIFVAFLITSPAFGFKILDLSQKWENGMPTWSGDPWKGMTMWAGATNQTEAYAKVGNFYGHDLAFNEHTGTHMDSPAHNANGLWRLDQIPMSQLHGKCVIMDMRPWVKDRDAYEVTLDDVKAWEAKTGCNLAKDAARSLIFMWTGWDKYWDDFIAGKNQRFVKYGFPGINEDAGKYFADCRIKGFGMDVLSIDIYKKVMEGNPAAHKAILGNNMLVIENLRFDPSVADKWVYAVTAPMKIYKGSGAPVRVFVLDDAKAKGMAASYASMGALEKKFNAAPMYDLANYVENGMHIWTGVFGANVLGLGSVASAGDFRGVYPNMTYEKDGWYGQQLFINEHTGTHTDAPAHRREGAKWTLDKIPLSHFAAPCVIVNASRYGAEKGDWIFDMNMFKDWMGKHPELTVNKGDIVCFSQDMVHKWALHNHGLNRDWVTYTFPGIGGDVARYLKDMGIVGALTDVTSIDAGMTALRGKGNDVENNPTHVTLLGNGIYVTENVGGQLQLAANSKGFAFVMPCMNTRAGSGGHSRIWYFEGLSIPIE
;
A
#
# COMPACT_ATOMS: atom_id res chain seq x y z
N MET A 1 2.40 30.38 -75.17
CA MET A 1 2.15 31.50 -74.23
C MET A 1 1.03 31.11 -73.27
N ARG A 2 1.33 31.16 -71.96
CA ARG A 2 0.48 31.44 -70.77
C ARG A 2 -0.90 30.75 -70.68
N LYS A 3 -1.01 29.69 -69.88
CA LYS A 3 -1.26 29.63 -68.41
C LYS A 3 -2.76 29.56 -68.08
N ALA A 4 -3.25 28.35 -67.85
CA ALA A 4 -4.48 28.11 -67.10
C ALA A 4 -4.21 28.39 -65.61
N LEU A 5 -5.02 29.27 -65.01
CA LEU A 5 -5.04 29.50 -63.57
C LEU A 5 -5.72 28.32 -62.88
N ALA A 6 -4.96 27.53 -62.12
CA ALA A 6 -5.51 26.66 -61.10
C ALA A 6 -5.81 27.50 -59.85
N ILE A 7 -7.07 27.52 -59.42
CA ILE A 7 -7.49 28.09 -58.15
C ILE A 7 -7.09 27.08 -57.06
N ILE A 8 -6.02 27.39 -56.32
CA ILE A 8 -5.65 26.66 -55.11
C ILE A 8 -6.40 27.34 -53.96
N ALA A 9 -7.42 26.67 -53.42
CA ALA A 9 -8.01 27.05 -52.14
C ALA A 9 -6.98 26.78 -51.02
N PRO A 10 -6.71 27.71 -50.10
CA PRO A 10 -5.82 27.43 -48.98
C PRO A 10 -6.57 26.52 -48.01
N ALA A 11 -6.12 25.27 -47.91
CA ALA A 11 -6.48 24.41 -46.78
C ALA A 11 -5.93 25.06 -45.51
N ILE A 12 -6.81 25.68 -44.73
CA ILE A 12 -6.52 26.14 -43.38
C ILE A 12 -6.31 24.87 -42.54
N PHE A 13 -5.06 24.44 -42.42
CA PHE A 13 -4.66 23.53 -41.35
C PHE A 13 -4.76 24.31 -40.04
N VAL A 14 -5.90 24.18 -39.36
CA VAL A 14 -5.97 24.49 -37.93
C VAL A 14 -5.14 23.42 -37.25
N ALA A 15 -3.85 23.69 -37.08
CA ALA A 15 -3.05 22.97 -36.12
C ALA A 15 -3.69 23.21 -34.76
N PHE A 16 -4.45 22.23 -34.26
CA PHE A 16 -4.64 22.10 -32.83
C PHE A 16 -3.22 21.89 -32.27
N LEU A 17 -2.59 23.00 -31.87
CA LEU A 17 -1.65 22.98 -30.78
C LEU A 17 -2.44 22.44 -29.58
N ILE A 18 -2.50 21.11 -29.47
CA ILE A 18 -2.62 20.46 -28.18
C ILE A 18 -1.30 20.83 -27.50
N THR A 19 -1.25 22.02 -26.91
CA THR A 19 -0.35 22.27 -25.82
C THR A 19 -0.78 21.27 -24.76
N SER A 20 -0.21 20.06 -24.75
CA SER A 20 -0.20 19.25 -23.54
C SER A 20 0.41 20.17 -22.50
N PRO A 21 -0.35 20.64 -21.50
CA PRO A 21 0.27 21.38 -20.44
C PRO A 21 1.25 20.37 -19.81
N ALA A 22 2.47 20.82 -19.53
CA ALA A 22 3.34 20.05 -18.66
C ALA A 22 2.52 19.75 -17.39
N PHE A 23 2.07 18.53 -17.20
CA PHE A 23 1.20 18.14 -16.11
C PHE A 23 1.83 16.90 -15.47
N GLY A 24 1.98 16.93 -14.16
CA GLY A 24 2.14 15.75 -13.35
C GLY A 24 1.89 16.06 -11.89
N PHE A 25 1.34 15.08 -11.19
CA PHE A 25 1.32 15.06 -9.73
C PHE A 25 2.61 14.40 -9.26
N LYS A 26 3.25 15.00 -8.26
CA LYS A 26 4.34 14.36 -7.54
C LYS A 26 3.75 13.42 -6.51
N ILE A 27 4.21 12.16 -6.50
CA ILE A 27 3.86 11.21 -5.45
C ILE A 27 4.87 11.30 -4.30
N LEU A 28 4.36 11.34 -3.07
CA LEU A 28 5.15 11.26 -1.84
C LEU A 28 4.65 10.11 -0.99
N ASP A 29 5.57 9.48 -0.25
CA ASP A 29 5.27 8.43 0.73
C ASP A 29 5.40 9.03 2.13
N LEU A 30 4.28 9.13 2.84
CA LEU A 30 4.20 9.69 4.19
C LEU A 30 4.31 8.60 5.27
N SER A 31 4.72 7.39 4.92
CA SER A 31 4.92 6.30 5.86
C SER A 31 6.36 6.17 6.32
N GLN A 32 6.54 5.73 7.56
CA GLN A 32 7.82 5.35 8.13
C GLN A 32 8.32 4.03 7.51
N LYS A 33 9.64 3.91 7.44
CA LYS A 33 10.26 2.63 7.07
C LYS A 33 10.09 1.62 8.19
N TRP A 34 9.85 0.37 7.80
CA TRP A 34 9.78 -0.75 8.71
C TRP A 34 11.17 -1.34 8.96
N GLU A 35 11.63 -1.34 10.20
CA GLU A 35 12.90 -1.95 10.62
C GLU A 35 12.89 -2.31 12.12
N ASN A 36 13.76 -3.23 12.53
CA ASN A 36 13.90 -3.56 13.96
C ASN A 36 14.33 -2.33 14.77
N GLY A 37 13.76 -2.16 15.97
CA GLY A 37 14.08 -1.02 16.83
C GLY A 37 13.15 0.19 16.69
N MET A 38 12.13 0.12 15.82
CA MET A 38 11.12 1.18 15.70
C MET A 38 10.47 1.52 17.06
N PRO A 39 10.08 2.79 17.27
CA PRO A 39 9.36 3.18 18.47
C PRO A 39 8.06 2.40 18.68
N THR A 40 7.81 2.02 19.93
CA THR A 40 6.58 1.35 20.39
C THR A 40 6.11 1.98 21.70
N TRP A 41 4.85 1.77 22.05
CA TRP A 41 4.26 2.25 23.31
C TRP A 41 5.02 1.79 24.56
N SER A 42 5.55 0.56 24.57
CA SER A 42 6.30 0.04 25.71
C SER A 42 7.69 0.66 25.88
N GLY A 43 8.18 1.42 24.89
CA GLY A 43 9.58 1.86 24.80
C GLY A 43 10.58 0.71 24.56
N ASP A 44 10.14 -0.54 24.78
CA ASP A 44 10.86 -1.77 24.44
C ASP A 44 10.54 -2.18 22.99
N PRO A 45 11.52 -2.08 22.07
CA PRO A 45 11.30 -2.43 20.67
C PRO A 45 10.96 -3.91 20.47
N TRP A 46 11.41 -4.82 21.35
CA TRP A 46 11.14 -6.26 21.25
C TRP A 46 9.69 -6.64 21.52
N LYS A 47 8.89 -5.74 22.11
CA LYS A 47 7.49 -6.02 22.47
C LYS A 47 6.48 -5.55 21.43
N GLY A 48 6.87 -4.73 20.45
CA GLY A 48 5.94 -4.23 19.41
C GLY A 48 6.20 -4.77 18.01
N MET A 49 7.44 -5.17 17.72
CA MET A 49 7.77 -5.87 16.48
C MET A 49 9.11 -6.59 16.57
N THR A 50 9.19 -7.76 15.96
CA THR A 50 10.47 -8.39 15.62
C THR A 50 10.45 -8.87 14.18
N MET A 51 11.45 -8.45 13.42
CA MET A 51 11.73 -8.96 12.08
C MET A 51 12.94 -9.89 12.16
N TRP A 52 12.77 -11.10 11.64
CA TRP A 52 13.85 -12.05 11.41
C TRP A 52 14.09 -12.17 9.92
N ALA A 53 15.34 -12.02 9.52
CA ALA A 53 15.77 -12.48 8.22
C ALA A 53 16.16 -13.96 8.33
N GLY A 54 15.82 -14.78 7.34
CA GLY A 54 16.35 -16.16 7.24
C GLY A 54 17.89 -16.22 7.22
N ALA A 55 18.56 -15.07 7.01
CA ALA A 55 19.99 -14.84 7.23
C ALA A 55 20.24 -13.35 7.55
N THR A 56 21.31 -13.00 8.28
CA THR A 56 21.48 -11.65 8.86
C THR A 56 21.66 -10.52 7.83
N ASN A 57 21.92 -10.86 6.58
CA ASN A 57 21.93 -9.96 5.43
C ASN A 57 21.72 -10.77 4.14
N GLN A 58 21.55 -10.05 3.03
CA GLN A 58 21.33 -10.62 1.71
C GLN A 58 22.44 -11.61 1.31
N THR A 59 23.72 -11.23 1.50
CA THR A 59 24.89 -12.07 1.16
C THR A 59 24.91 -13.40 1.91
N GLU A 60 24.58 -13.39 3.20
CA GLU A 60 24.48 -14.61 3.99
C GLU A 60 23.28 -15.47 3.58
N ALA A 61 22.17 -14.87 3.15
CA ALA A 61 21.00 -15.58 2.64
C ALA A 61 21.34 -16.36 1.36
N TYR A 62 21.99 -15.71 0.40
CA TYR A 62 22.44 -16.36 -0.83
C TYR A 62 23.50 -17.43 -0.56
N ALA A 63 24.40 -17.22 0.40
CA ALA A 63 25.39 -18.22 0.79
C ALA A 63 24.80 -19.47 1.45
N LYS A 64 23.67 -19.35 2.17
CA LYS A 64 23.04 -20.45 2.92
C LYS A 64 21.94 -21.19 2.16
N VAL A 65 21.13 -20.48 1.37
CA VAL A 65 19.89 -21.00 0.77
C VAL A 65 19.87 -20.93 -0.76
N GLY A 66 20.93 -20.38 -1.37
CA GLY A 66 21.22 -20.50 -2.79
C GLY A 66 20.55 -19.47 -3.70
N ASN A 67 19.25 -19.19 -3.57
CA ASN A 67 18.52 -18.43 -4.63
C ASN A 67 17.43 -17.44 -4.15
N PHE A 68 17.13 -17.33 -2.85
CA PHE A 68 16.01 -16.52 -2.34
C PHE A 68 16.36 -15.73 -1.08
N TYR A 69 15.75 -14.55 -0.92
CA TYR A 69 15.86 -13.69 0.26
C TYR A 69 14.46 -13.28 0.76
N GLY A 70 14.29 -13.20 2.09
CA GLY A 70 13.08 -12.69 2.73
C GLY A 70 13.09 -12.65 4.26
N HIS A 71 12.12 -11.93 4.82
CA HIS A 71 11.90 -11.74 6.25
C HIS A 71 10.61 -12.39 6.77
N ASP A 72 10.68 -12.94 7.97
CA ASP A 72 9.53 -13.25 8.83
C ASP A 72 9.34 -12.11 9.85
N LEU A 73 8.09 -11.69 10.06
CA LEU A 73 7.73 -10.57 10.91
C LEU A 73 6.73 -11.00 11.98
N ALA A 74 6.98 -10.64 13.24
CA ALA A 74 6.00 -10.66 14.31
C ALA A 74 5.70 -9.22 14.75
N PHE A 75 4.45 -8.77 14.75
CA PHE A 75 4.08 -7.39 15.13
C PHE A 75 2.65 -7.27 15.65
N ASN A 76 2.33 -6.18 16.35
CA ASN A 76 0.95 -5.80 16.64
C ASN A 76 0.34 -5.07 15.44
N GLU A 77 -0.96 -5.23 15.17
CA GLU A 77 -1.65 -4.52 14.08
C GLU A 77 -1.50 -2.97 14.12
N HIS A 78 -1.15 -2.43 15.29
CA HIS A 78 -0.85 -1.02 15.58
C HIS A 78 0.67 -0.70 15.62
N THR A 79 1.41 -1.16 14.62
CA THR A 79 2.88 -1.00 14.52
C THR A 79 3.27 -0.12 13.33
N GLY A 80 4.32 0.68 13.49
CA GLY A 80 4.83 1.56 12.43
C GLY A 80 3.82 2.65 12.08
N THR A 81 3.85 3.14 10.83
CA THR A 81 2.70 3.87 10.30
C THR A 81 1.52 2.91 10.17
N HIS A 82 0.48 3.13 10.98
CA HIS A 82 -0.69 2.26 11.04
C HIS A 82 -1.98 3.07 11.02
N MET A 83 -3.06 2.39 10.69
CA MET A 83 -4.42 2.91 10.72
C MET A 83 -5.20 2.22 11.82
N ASP A 84 -5.89 3.01 12.64
CA ASP A 84 -6.89 2.48 13.57
C ASP A 84 -8.25 2.47 12.90
N SER A 85 -8.94 1.35 13.04
CA SER A 85 -10.37 1.29 12.76
C SER A 85 -11.17 1.98 13.87
N PRO A 86 -12.38 2.46 13.55
CA PRO A 86 -13.36 2.89 14.55
C PRO A 86 -13.56 1.87 15.69
N ALA A 87 -13.57 0.58 15.36
CA ALA A 87 -13.72 -0.49 16.33
C ALA A 87 -12.59 -0.54 17.37
N HIS A 88 -11.40 0.01 17.12
CA HIS A 88 -10.31 0.01 18.11
C HIS A 88 -10.74 0.53 19.49
N ASN A 89 -11.64 1.52 19.52
CA ASN A 89 -12.09 2.17 20.76
C ASN A 89 -13.47 1.71 21.26
N ALA A 90 -14.33 1.14 20.41
CA ALA A 90 -15.67 0.72 20.83
C ALA A 90 -16.27 -0.40 19.97
N ASN A 91 -17.06 -1.26 20.62
CA ASN A 91 -17.84 -2.30 19.94
C ASN A 91 -18.94 -1.70 19.03
N GLY A 92 -19.23 -2.40 17.94
CA GLY A 92 -20.32 -2.05 17.01
C GLY A 92 -19.96 -1.00 15.95
N LEU A 93 -18.72 -0.49 15.96
CA LEU A 93 -18.18 0.39 14.93
C LEU A 93 -17.43 -0.42 13.85
N TRP A 94 -17.04 0.25 12.76
CA TRP A 94 -16.35 -0.42 11.67
C TRP A 94 -15.01 -1.02 12.13
N ARG A 95 -14.84 -2.31 11.88
CA ARG A 95 -13.53 -2.99 11.81
C ARG A 95 -12.88 -2.74 10.46
N LEU A 96 -11.58 -3.06 10.33
CA LEU A 96 -10.80 -2.83 9.10
C LEU A 96 -11.49 -3.33 7.83
N ASP A 97 -12.07 -4.54 7.87
CA ASP A 97 -12.78 -5.19 6.74
C ASP A 97 -14.13 -4.53 6.39
N GLN A 98 -14.65 -3.70 7.28
CA GLN A 98 -15.95 -3.05 7.15
C GLN A 98 -15.85 -1.59 6.71
N ILE A 99 -14.63 -1.01 6.71
CA ILE A 99 -14.41 0.38 6.30
C ILE A 99 -14.74 0.51 4.80
N PRO A 100 -15.68 1.40 4.42
CA PRO A 100 -15.96 1.63 3.01
C PRO A 100 -14.73 2.17 2.28
N MET A 101 -14.42 1.66 1.09
CA MET A 101 -13.24 2.09 0.32
C MET A 101 -13.16 3.61 0.10
N SER A 102 -14.32 4.27 -0.04
CA SER A 102 -14.40 5.73 -0.19
C SER A 102 -13.88 6.53 1.02
N GLN A 103 -13.67 5.90 2.17
CA GLN A 103 -13.06 6.50 3.36
C GLN A 103 -11.52 6.45 3.32
N LEU A 104 -10.93 5.58 2.50
CA LEU A 104 -9.50 5.32 2.46
C LEU A 104 -8.73 6.24 1.50
N HIS A 105 -9.42 7.14 0.80
CA HIS A 105 -8.77 8.10 -0.08
C HIS A 105 -9.57 9.40 -0.17
N GLY A 106 -8.93 10.47 -0.60
CA GLY A 106 -9.60 11.74 -0.85
C GLY A 106 -8.67 12.93 -0.69
N LYS A 107 -9.24 14.13 -0.78
CA LYS A 107 -8.53 15.36 -0.40
C LYS A 107 -8.02 15.22 1.03
N CYS A 108 -6.81 15.70 1.29
CA CYS A 108 -6.18 15.74 2.59
C CYS A 108 -5.54 17.11 2.78
N VAL A 109 -5.75 17.75 3.93
CA VAL A 109 -5.01 18.97 4.28
C VAL A 109 -3.86 18.63 5.23
N ILE A 110 -2.67 19.08 4.87
CA ILE A 110 -1.47 18.96 5.70
C ILE A 110 -1.38 20.22 6.57
N MET A 111 -1.63 20.09 7.87
CA MET A 111 -1.56 21.19 8.84
C MET A 111 -0.18 21.24 9.49
N ASP A 112 0.62 22.26 9.19
CA ASP A 112 1.92 22.45 9.82
C ASP A 112 1.78 23.12 11.19
N MET A 113 1.81 22.30 12.25
CA MET A 113 1.69 22.74 13.64
C MET A 113 3.03 22.96 14.33
N ARG A 114 4.16 22.74 13.65
CA ARG A 114 5.51 22.99 14.20
C ARG A 114 5.67 24.40 14.80
N PRO A 115 5.12 25.49 14.22
CA PRO A 115 5.21 26.82 14.82
C PRO A 115 4.51 26.98 16.18
N TRP A 116 3.54 26.12 16.49
CA TRP A 116 2.84 26.10 17.78
C TRP A 116 3.47 25.11 18.73
N VAL A 117 3.74 23.88 18.29
CA VAL A 117 4.37 22.84 19.11
C VAL A 117 5.74 23.32 19.62
N LYS A 118 6.54 23.95 18.74
CA LYS A 118 7.87 24.50 19.05
C LYS A 118 8.78 23.49 19.73
N ASP A 119 8.71 22.24 19.29
CA ASP A 119 9.53 21.15 19.83
C ASP A 119 9.37 20.92 21.34
N ARG A 120 8.17 21.20 21.90
CA ARG A 120 7.86 20.99 23.32
C ARG A 120 7.36 19.56 23.55
N ASP A 121 7.93 18.90 24.56
CA ASP A 121 7.50 17.57 25.00
C ASP A 121 6.06 17.62 25.52
N ALA A 122 5.28 16.57 25.22
CA ALA A 122 3.89 16.41 25.64
C ALA A 122 3.01 17.66 25.42
N TYR A 123 3.28 18.40 24.33
CA TYR A 123 2.49 19.59 24.00
C TYR A 123 1.05 19.20 23.63
N GLU A 124 0.10 19.85 24.29
CA GLU A 124 -1.33 19.72 24.00
C GLU A 124 -1.73 20.76 22.94
N VAL A 125 -1.96 20.29 21.72
CA VAL A 125 -2.51 21.11 20.64
C VAL A 125 -3.98 21.37 20.92
N THR A 126 -4.32 22.64 21.13
CA THR A 126 -5.67 23.07 21.52
C THR A 126 -6.52 23.44 20.31
N LEU A 127 -7.84 23.57 20.50
CA LEU A 127 -8.72 24.14 19.48
C LEU A 127 -8.30 25.57 19.10
N ASP A 128 -7.82 26.38 20.04
CA ASP A 128 -7.33 27.74 19.75
C ASP A 128 -6.10 27.72 18.85
N ASP A 129 -5.19 26.76 19.02
CA ASP A 129 -4.05 26.56 18.10
C ASP A 129 -4.54 26.23 16.68
N VAL A 130 -5.55 25.35 16.56
CA VAL A 130 -6.19 25.01 15.28
C VAL A 130 -6.85 26.25 14.64
N LYS A 131 -7.57 27.06 15.43
CA LYS A 131 -8.19 28.31 14.94
C LYS A 131 -7.16 29.35 14.53
N ALA A 132 -6.05 29.45 15.25
CA ALA A 132 -4.94 30.31 14.86
C ALA A 132 -4.30 29.82 13.54
N TRP A 133 -4.19 28.51 13.34
CA TRP A 133 -3.72 27.94 12.08
C TRP A 133 -4.70 28.20 10.91
N GLU A 134 -6.01 28.05 11.12
CA GLU A 134 -7.04 28.42 10.15
C GLU A 134 -6.93 29.89 9.74
N ALA A 135 -6.76 30.80 10.73
CA ALA A 135 -6.59 32.23 10.48
C ALA A 135 -5.30 32.55 9.69
N LYS A 136 -4.19 31.87 10.01
CA LYS A 136 -2.90 32.04 9.31
C LYS A 136 -2.99 31.60 7.85
N THR A 137 -3.65 30.49 7.58
CA THR A 137 -3.66 29.84 6.27
C THR A 137 -4.84 30.25 5.39
N GLY A 138 -5.89 30.82 5.98
CA GLY A 138 -7.16 31.10 5.32
C GLY A 138 -8.01 29.84 5.09
N CYS A 139 -7.62 28.68 5.63
CA CYS A 139 -8.40 27.45 5.55
C CYS A 139 -9.61 27.52 6.48
N ASN A 140 -10.78 27.03 6.04
CA ASN A 140 -11.96 26.90 6.89
C ASN A 140 -12.36 25.42 6.97
N LEU A 141 -11.87 24.68 7.96
CA LEU A 141 -12.07 23.24 8.01
C LEU A 141 -13.55 22.86 8.12
N ALA A 142 -14.34 23.64 8.87
CA ALA A 142 -15.78 23.44 8.98
C ALA A 142 -16.52 23.49 7.63
N LYS A 143 -15.99 24.21 6.64
CA LYS A 143 -16.55 24.28 5.27
C LYS A 143 -15.86 23.34 4.30
N ASP A 144 -14.54 23.23 4.42
CA ASP A 144 -13.69 22.69 3.35
C ASP A 144 -13.33 21.21 3.56
N ALA A 145 -13.31 20.74 4.82
CA ALA A 145 -12.77 19.44 5.22
C ALA A 145 -13.79 18.31 5.29
N ALA A 146 -15.09 18.58 5.11
CA ALA A 146 -16.10 17.54 5.05
C ALA A 146 -15.71 16.47 4.01
N ARG A 147 -15.74 15.20 4.42
CA ARG A 147 -15.32 14.04 3.60
C ARG A 147 -13.87 14.13 3.09
N SER A 148 -13.01 14.83 3.80
CA SER A 148 -11.56 14.91 3.55
C SER A 148 -10.77 14.27 4.70
N LEU A 149 -9.49 14.02 4.49
CA LEU A 149 -8.53 13.65 5.53
C LEU A 149 -7.87 14.91 6.10
N ILE A 150 -7.41 14.85 7.34
CA ILE A 150 -6.60 15.90 7.95
C ILE A 150 -5.34 15.26 8.52
N PHE A 151 -4.15 15.67 8.06
CA PHE A 151 -2.88 15.22 8.62
C PHE A 151 -2.15 16.38 9.29
N MET A 152 -1.94 16.26 10.59
CA MET A 152 -1.30 17.28 11.42
C MET A 152 0.18 16.94 11.62
N TRP A 153 1.05 17.85 11.21
CA TRP A 153 2.49 17.72 11.35
C TRP A 153 2.99 18.50 12.57
N THR A 154 3.42 17.78 13.59
CA THR A 154 3.97 18.37 14.83
C THR A 154 5.49 18.59 14.75
N GLY A 155 6.17 17.90 13.83
CA GLY A 155 7.63 17.90 13.68
C GLY A 155 8.32 16.84 14.54
N TRP A 156 7.57 15.87 15.07
CA TRP A 156 8.05 14.80 15.92
C TRP A 156 8.66 13.65 15.12
N ASP A 157 8.24 13.47 13.86
CA ASP A 157 8.81 12.48 12.93
C ASP A 157 10.33 12.55 12.82
N LYS A 158 10.93 13.73 13.01
CA LYS A 158 12.39 13.91 13.00
C LYS A 158 13.14 13.08 14.07
N TYR A 159 12.45 12.64 15.13
CA TYR A 159 13.06 11.82 16.20
C TYR A 159 12.99 10.31 15.92
N TRP A 160 12.28 9.88 14.88
CA TRP A 160 12.09 8.46 14.55
C TRP A 160 13.42 7.73 14.29
N ASP A 161 14.22 8.26 13.36
CA ASP A 161 15.49 7.63 12.95
C ASP A 161 16.53 7.65 14.09
N ASP A 162 16.57 8.73 14.88
CA ASP A 162 17.47 8.83 16.02
C ASP A 162 17.08 7.88 17.16
N PHE A 163 15.78 7.57 17.30
CA PHE A 163 15.29 6.56 18.25
C PHE A 163 15.79 5.17 17.86
N ILE A 164 15.59 4.78 16.59
CA ILE A 164 16.04 3.49 16.05
C ILE A 164 17.57 3.35 16.20
N ALA A 165 18.31 4.42 15.93
CA ALA A 165 19.77 4.43 16.05
C ALA A 165 20.28 4.45 17.51
N GLY A 166 19.38 4.49 18.51
CA GLY A 166 19.74 4.59 19.92
C GLY A 166 20.36 5.94 20.32
N LYS A 167 20.35 6.93 19.43
CA LYS A 167 20.96 8.26 19.64
C LYS A 167 20.07 9.17 20.47
N ASN A 168 18.76 9.05 20.32
CA ASN A 168 17.80 9.88 21.02
C ASN A 168 16.50 9.14 21.33
N GLN A 169 16.23 8.93 22.61
CA GLN A 169 15.00 8.24 23.06
C GLN A 169 13.78 9.17 23.16
N ARG A 170 13.91 10.45 22.77
CA ARG A 170 12.88 11.49 22.94
C ARG A 170 11.57 11.19 22.22
N PHE A 171 11.59 10.40 21.13
CA PHE A 171 10.37 10.04 20.42
C PHE A 171 9.29 9.45 21.37
N VAL A 172 9.72 8.66 22.37
CA VAL A 172 8.83 8.06 23.38
C VAL A 172 9.07 8.62 24.79
N LYS A 173 10.33 8.70 25.23
CA LYS A 173 10.72 8.82 26.65
C LYS A 173 10.17 10.05 27.38
N TYR A 174 10.07 11.19 26.70
CA TYR A 174 9.69 12.45 27.32
C TYR A 174 8.23 12.86 27.03
N GLY A 175 7.50 12.02 26.30
CA GLY A 175 6.12 12.27 25.89
C GLY A 175 6.04 13.06 24.58
N PHE A 176 5.30 12.51 23.63
CA PHE A 176 5.02 13.13 22.34
C PHE A 176 3.79 14.06 22.41
N PRO A 177 3.71 15.06 21.51
CA PRO A 177 2.56 15.97 21.44
C PRO A 177 1.30 15.27 20.92
N GLY A 178 0.13 15.81 21.23
CA GLY A 178 -1.16 15.30 20.76
C GLY A 178 -2.23 16.39 20.79
N ILE A 179 -3.42 16.09 20.28
CA ILE A 179 -4.55 17.03 20.30
C ILE A 179 -5.38 16.86 21.58
N ASN A 180 -5.99 17.95 22.04
CA ASN A 180 -6.95 17.90 23.14
C ASN A 180 -8.35 17.42 22.70
N GLU A 181 -9.22 17.16 23.67
CA GLU A 181 -10.58 16.68 23.44
C GLU A 181 -11.41 17.65 22.56
N ASP A 182 -11.27 18.97 22.77
CA ASP A 182 -12.04 19.98 22.04
C ASP A 182 -11.62 20.06 20.56
N ALA A 183 -10.33 19.94 20.27
CA ALA A 183 -9.83 19.83 18.90
C ALA A 183 -10.34 18.53 18.24
N GLY A 184 -10.30 17.40 18.95
CA GLY A 184 -10.84 16.12 18.48
C GLY A 184 -12.33 16.21 18.13
N LYS A 185 -13.14 16.82 19.01
CA LYS A 185 -14.57 17.07 18.75
C LYS A 185 -14.79 18.01 17.57
N TYR A 186 -14.01 19.08 17.45
CA TYR A 186 -14.11 20.00 16.31
C TYR A 186 -13.85 19.29 14.98
N PHE A 187 -12.84 18.43 14.91
CA PHE A 187 -12.56 17.63 13.72
C PHE A 187 -13.68 16.63 13.41
N ALA A 188 -14.27 16.01 14.44
CA ALA A 188 -15.46 15.15 14.28
C ALA A 188 -16.67 15.94 13.74
N ASP A 189 -16.91 17.15 14.26
CA ASP A 189 -17.99 18.03 13.77
C ASP A 189 -17.77 18.49 12.33
N CYS A 190 -16.51 18.58 11.88
CA CYS A 190 -16.16 18.84 10.48
C CYS A 190 -16.48 17.66 9.54
N ARG A 191 -16.86 16.49 10.06
CA ARG A 191 -17.23 15.29 9.29
C ARG A 191 -16.13 14.83 8.33
N ILE A 192 -14.90 14.81 8.83
CA ILE A 192 -13.73 14.29 8.11
C ILE A 192 -13.85 12.77 7.93
N LYS A 193 -13.06 12.23 7.00
CA LYS A 193 -12.90 10.77 6.81
C LYS A 193 -11.98 10.18 7.87
N GLY A 194 -10.94 10.93 8.22
CA GLY A 194 -9.95 10.51 9.21
C GLY A 194 -8.92 11.57 9.49
N PHE A 195 -8.19 11.36 10.57
CA PHE A 195 -7.18 12.26 11.11
C PHE A 195 -5.86 11.51 11.26
N GLY A 196 -4.72 12.18 11.08
CA GLY A 196 -3.44 11.53 11.30
C GLY A 196 -2.33 12.45 11.78
N MET A 197 -1.33 11.87 12.45
CA MET A 197 -0.22 12.60 13.05
C MET A 197 1.11 11.84 12.93
N ASP A 198 2.22 12.55 13.15
CA ASP A 198 3.60 12.03 13.15
C ASP A 198 4.07 11.46 14.49
N VAL A 199 3.15 10.94 15.31
CA VAL A 199 3.40 10.48 16.69
C VAL A 199 2.74 9.13 16.95
N LEU A 200 3.08 8.48 18.08
CA LEU A 200 2.56 7.17 18.52
C LEU A 200 1.09 7.19 18.96
N SER A 201 0.50 8.38 19.08
CA SER A 201 -0.91 8.54 19.41
C SER A 201 -1.41 9.90 18.99
N ILE A 202 -2.63 10.02 18.48
CA ILE A 202 -3.25 11.35 18.30
C ILE A 202 -3.60 12.03 19.65
N ASP A 203 -3.75 11.25 20.71
CA ASP A 203 -3.92 11.74 22.08
C ASP A 203 -2.57 12.11 22.70
N ILE A 204 -2.56 13.12 23.57
CA ILE A 204 -1.31 13.55 24.23
C ILE A 204 -0.82 12.42 25.14
N TYR A 205 0.48 12.14 25.11
CA TYR A 205 1.10 11.03 25.86
C TYR A 205 0.60 10.90 27.32
N LYS A 206 0.57 12.02 28.06
CA LYS A 206 0.12 12.04 29.46
C LYS A 206 -1.32 11.57 29.62
N LYS A 207 -2.21 11.94 28.71
CA LYS A 207 -3.63 11.57 28.76
C LYS A 207 -3.87 10.11 28.45
N VAL A 208 -3.10 9.54 27.53
CA VAL A 208 -3.15 8.09 27.29
C VAL A 208 -2.66 7.32 28.52
N MET A 209 -1.57 7.76 29.16
CA MET A 209 -1.07 7.14 30.40
C MET A 209 -2.04 7.26 31.59
N GLU A 210 -2.90 8.28 31.59
CA GLU A 210 -4.01 8.46 32.55
C GLU A 210 -5.25 7.60 32.20
N GLY A 211 -5.21 6.83 31.10
CA GLY A 211 -6.35 6.02 30.63
C GLY A 211 -7.47 6.85 29.99
N ASN A 212 -7.18 8.07 29.53
CA ASN A 212 -8.16 8.98 28.95
C ASN A 212 -7.81 9.44 27.52
N PRO A 213 -7.90 8.55 26.51
CA PRO A 213 -7.68 8.89 25.11
C PRO A 213 -8.93 9.57 24.51
N ALA A 214 -9.18 10.82 24.90
CA ALA A 214 -10.40 11.54 24.56
C ALA A 214 -10.47 11.92 23.06
N ALA A 215 -9.33 12.20 22.42
CA ALA A 215 -9.29 12.52 20.99
C ALA A 215 -9.62 11.29 20.14
N HIS A 216 -9.06 10.12 20.46
CA HIS A 216 -9.46 8.85 19.82
C HIS A 216 -10.95 8.59 20.00
N LYS A 217 -11.50 8.79 21.20
CA LYS A 217 -12.95 8.59 21.44
C LYS A 217 -13.79 9.52 20.57
N ALA A 218 -13.38 10.78 20.41
CA ALA A 218 -14.09 11.75 19.57
C ALA A 218 -14.04 11.37 18.09
N ILE A 219 -12.88 10.97 17.55
CA ILE A 219 -12.69 10.67 16.13
C ILE A 219 -13.21 9.28 15.78
N LEU A 220 -12.66 8.23 16.39
CA LEU A 220 -13.05 6.84 16.11
C LEU A 220 -14.52 6.58 16.48
N GLY A 221 -15.01 7.17 17.57
CA GLY A 221 -16.41 7.05 18.00
C GLY A 221 -17.43 7.57 16.99
N ASN A 222 -17.01 8.39 16.03
CA ASN A 222 -17.82 8.90 14.92
C ASN A 222 -17.58 8.15 13.59
N ASN A 223 -17.03 6.92 13.63
CA ASN A 223 -16.65 6.13 12.45
C ASN A 223 -15.66 6.83 11.50
N MET A 224 -14.77 7.65 12.08
CA MET A 224 -13.64 8.23 11.36
C MET A 224 -12.38 7.43 11.62
N LEU A 225 -11.41 7.52 10.72
CA LEU A 225 -10.15 6.78 10.79
C LEU A 225 -9.09 7.56 11.56
N VAL A 226 -8.16 6.86 12.20
CA VAL A 226 -6.92 7.46 12.73
C VAL A 226 -5.71 6.87 12.02
N ILE A 227 -4.70 7.68 11.73
CA ILE A 227 -3.42 7.24 11.17
C ILE A 227 -2.27 7.82 11.98
N GLU A 228 -1.41 6.96 12.49
CA GLU A 228 -0.35 7.33 13.42
C GLU A 228 1.03 7.09 12.84
N ASN A 229 2.04 7.71 13.43
CA ASN A 229 3.44 7.65 12.99
C ASN A 229 3.63 8.01 11.51
N LEU A 230 2.98 9.06 11.02
CA LEU A 230 3.29 9.62 9.70
C LEU A 230 4.69 10.24 9.65
N ARG A 231 5.18 10.45 8.44
CA ARG A 231 6.40 11.22 8.13
C ARG A 231 6.06 12.28 7.08
N PHE A 232 6.47 13.52 7.29
CA PHE A 232 6.05 14.61 6.42
C PHE A 232 7.18 15.17 5.55
N ASP A 233 6.83 15.58 4.33
CA ASP A 233 7.71 16.32 3.43
C ASP A 233 7.40 17.83 3.53
N PRO A 234 8.41 18.70 3.78
CA PRO A 234 8.22 20.15 3.83
C PRO A 234 7.51 20.76 2.62
N SER A 235 7.59 20.14 1.44
CA SER A 235 6.99 20.64 0.20
C SER A 235 5.47 20.63 0.20
N VAL A 236 4.83 19.88 1.11
CA VAL A 236 3.36 19.80 1.25
C VAL A 236 2.81 20.48 2.49
N ALA A 237 3.64 21.17 3.28
CA ALA A 237 3.20 21.92 4.46
C ALA A 237 2.16 23.00 4.10
N ASP A 238 1.10 23.12 4.90
CA ASP A 238 0.01 24.08 4.73
C ASP A 238 -0.63 24.03 3.32
N LYS A 239 -0.78 22.83 2.76
CA LYS A 239 -1.43 22.57 1.46
C LYS A 239 -2.48 21.47 1.54
N TRP A 240 -3.35 21.45 0.53
CA TRP A 240 -4.16 20.29 0.19
C TRP A 240 -3.42 19.35 -0.77
N VAL A 241 -3.44 18.06 -0.47
CA VAL A 241 -2.95 16.96 -1.31
C VAL A 241 -4.06 15.94 -1.51
N TYR A 242 -3.88 14.96 -2.37
CA TYR A 242 -4.80 13.83 -2.49
C TYR A 242 -4.16 12.60 -1.86
N ALA A 243 -4.72 12.15 -0.75
CA ALA A 243 -4.18 11.02 0.00
C ALA A 243 -4.86 9.70 -0.41
N VAL A 244 -4.05 8.65 -0.40
CA VAL A 244 -4.38 7.26 -0.71
C VAL A 244 -3.80 6.43 0.44
N THR A 245 -4.65 5.98 1.36
CA THR A 245 -4.25 5.33 2.62
C THR A 245 -4.62 3.84 2.59
N ALA A 246 -3.67 2.96 2.29
CA ALA A 246 -3.98 1.57 2.01
C ALA A 246 -3.51 0.63 3.12
N PRO A 247 -4.39 0.36 4.10
CA PRO A 247 -4.06 -0.55 5.19
C PRO A 247 -4.01 -1.99 4.70
N MET A 248 -3.24 -2.83 5.38
CA MET A 248 -3.37 -4.28 5.28
C MET A 248 -4.82 -4.69 5.56
N LYS A 249 -5.41 -5.55 4.71
CA LYS A 249 -6.82 -5.94 4.80
C LYS A 249 -7.04 -7.03 5.85
N ILE A 250 -6.70 -6.74 7.10
CA ILE A 250 -6.83 -7.69 8.21
C ILE A 250 -8.31 -7.95 8.47
N TYR A 251 -8.73 -9.21 8.38
CA TYR A 251 -10.11 -9.59 8.62
C TYR A 251 -10.48 -9.32 10.09
N LYS A 252 -11.53 -8.52 10.32
CA LYS A 252 -11.97 -8.10 11.66
C LYS A 252 -10.90 -7.37 12.49
N GLY A 253 -9.85 -6.86 11.85
CA GLY A 253 -8.77 -6.13 12.51
C GLY A 253 -9.29 -4.85 13.19
N SER A 254 -8.68 -4.48 14.32
CA SER A 254 -8.93 -3.15 14.89
C SER A 254 -7.96 -2.11 14.40
N GLY A 255 -6.85 -2.52 13.80
CA GLY A 255 -5.88 -1.66 13.16
C GLY A 255 -5.20 -2.41 12.03
N ALA A 256 -4.27 -1.75 11.36
CA ALA A 256 -3.38 -2.38 10.40
C ALA A 256 -2.21 -1.46 10.06
N PRO A 257 -1.02 -2.03 9.74
CA PRO A 257 0.00 -1.33 8.99
C PRO A 257 -0.59 -0.67 7.74
N VAL A 258 -0.27 0.60 7.50
CA VAL A 258 -0.77 1.37 6.37
C VAL A 258 0.36 2.09 5.65
N ARG A 259 0.36 1.97 4.32
CA ARG A 259 1.16 2.83 3.47
C ARG A 259 0.33 4.00 2.97
N VAL A 260 0.86 5.21 3.10
CA VAL A 260 0.16 6.47 2.82
C VAL A 260 0.86 7.20 1.69
N PHE A 261 0.27 7.15 0.50
CA PHE A 261 0.72 7.96 -0.62
C PHE A 261 -0.08 9.25 -0.70
N VAL A 262 0.59 10.35 -1.03
CA VAL A 262 -0.06 11.60 -1.37
C VAL A 262 0.36 12.08 -2.76
N LEU A 263 -0.60 12.60 -3.50
CA LEU A 263 -0.39 13.28 -4.77
C LEU A 263 -0.40 14.79 -4.53
N ASP A 264 0.73 15.45 -4.82
CA ASP A 264 0.89 16.90 -4.76
C ASP A 264 0.91 17.49 -6.18
N ASP A 265 0.11 18.52 -6.40
CA ASP A 265 0.25 19.37 -7.57
C ASP A 265 1.28 20.45 -7.25
N ALA A 266 2.54 20.20 -7.62
CA ALA A 266 3.65 21.09 -7.31
C ALA A 266 3.46 22.53 -7.86
N LYS A 267 2.54 22.73 -8.82
CA LYS A 267 2.22 24.04 -9.38
C LYS A 267 1.14 24.77 -8.59
N ALA A 268 0.30 24.05 -7.86
CA ALA A 268 -0.75 24.60 -7.01
C ALA A 268 -0.17 25.09 -5.67
N LYS A 269 0.33 26.34 -5.69
CA LYS A 269 0.96 26.95 -4.52
C LYS A 269 -0.07 27.48 -3.51
N GLY A 270 0.06 27.04 -2.26
CA GLY A 270 -0.73 27.53 -1.12
C GLY A 270 -2.13 26.92 -1.01
N MET A 271 -2.82 27.27 0.08
CA MET A 271 -4.08 26.63 0.52
C MET A 271 -5.19 26.64 -0.55
N ALA A 272 -5.51 27.81 -1.12
CA ALA A 272 -6.62 27.93 -2.06
C ALA A 272 -6.38 27.24 -3.41
N ALA A 273 -5.17 27.38 -3.98
CA ALA A 273 -4.84 26.76 -5.27
C ALA A 273 -4.77 25.23 -5.15
N SER A 274 -4.14 24.74 -4.08
CA SER A 274 -4.05 23.31 -3.81
C SER A 274 -5.44 22.69 -3.56
N TYR A 275 -6.31 23.37 -2.80
CA TYR A 275 -7.71 22.92 -2.60
C TYR A 275 -8.47 22.75 -3.92
N ALA A 276 -8.37 23.74 -4.82
CA ALA A 276 -9.03 23.70 -6.11
C ALA A 276 -8.49 22.55 -7.00
N SER A 277 -7.17 22.37 -7.03
CA SER A 277 -6.51 21.28 -7.77
C SER A 277 -6.97 19.91 -7.25
N MET A 278 -6.95 19.71 -5.93
CA MET A 278 -7.39 18.46 -5.32
C MET A 278 -8.88 18.21 -5.49
N GLY A 279 -9.72 19.25 -5.53
CA GLY A 279 -11.14 19.13 -5.86
C GLY A 279 -11.39 18.70 -7.32
N ALA A 280 -10.56 19.14 -8.26
CA ALA A 280 -10.62 18.68 -9.64
C ALA A 280 -10.17 17.22 -9.77
N LEU A 281 -9.13 16.82 -9.04
CA LEU A 281 -8.64 15.44 -9.01
C LEU A 281 -9.66 14.49 -8.36
N GLU A 282 -10.25 14.87 -7.23
CA GLU A 282 -11.25 14.07 -6.51
C GLU A 282 -12.49 13.79 -7.38
N LYS A 283 -12.92 14.74 -8.23
CA LYS A 283 -14.00 14.50 -9.19
C LYS A 283 -13.67 13.38 -10.18
N LYS A 284 -12.40 13.27 -10.62
CA LYS A 284 -11.97 12.18 -11.51
C LYS A 284 -12.00 10.84 -10.80
N PHE A 285 -11.48 10.78 -9.57
CA PHE A 285 -11.52 9.57 -8.75
C PHE A 285 -12.96 9.11 -8.47
N ASN A 286 -13.85 10.03 -8.10
CA ASN A 286 -15.25 9.70 -7.80
C ASN A 286 -16.06 9.27 -9.04
N ALA A 287 -15.60 9.62 -10.25
CA ALA A 287 -16.25 9.23 -11.50
C ALA A 287 -15.76 7.86 -12.01
N ALA A 288 -14.59 7.39 -11.55
CA ALA A 288 -14.00 6.12 -11.97
C ALA A 288 -14.51 4.97 -11.10
N PRO A 289 -14.94 3.83 -11.69
CA PRO A 289 -15.16 2.60 -10.93
C PRO A 289 -13.90 2.20 -10.17
N MET A 290 -14.03 1.95 -8.87
CA MET A 290 -12.93 1.55 -7.99
C MET A 290 -13.06 0.08 -7.60
N TYR A 291 -11.96 -0.64 -7.71
CA TYR A 291 -11.85 -2.05 -7.37
C TYR A 291 -10.73 -2.25 -6.34
N ASP A 292 -11.04 -3.00 -5.30
CA ASP A 292 -10.05 -3.50 -4.36
C ASP A 292 -9.56 -4.88 -4.80
N LEU A 293 -8.28 -4.94 -5.20
CA LEU A 293 -7.64 -6.11 -5.76
C LEU A 293 -6.78 -6.87 -4.75
N ALA A 294 -7.04 -6.69 -3.45
CA ALA A 294 -6.35 -7.41 -2.40
C ALA A 294 -7.29 -8.30 -1.59
N ASN A 295 -6.75 -9.46 -1.25
CA ASN A 295 -7.38 -10.47 -0.44
C ASN A 295 -7.35 -10.11 1.07
N TYR A 296 -8.15 -10.80 1.87
CA TYR A 296 -8.13 -10.65 3.34
C TYR A 296 -6.87 -11.29 3.94
N VAL A 297 -6.32 -10.68 4.98
CA VAL A 297 -5.33 -11.32 5.85
C VAL A 297 -6.08 -11.99 7.00
N GLU A 298 -6.09 -13.32 7.01
CA GLU A 298 -6.79 -14.11 8.02
C GLU A 298 -6.11 -15.47 8.24
N ASN A 299 -6.39 -16.10 9.38
CA ASN A 299 -5.96 -17.48 9.61
C ASN A 299 -6.63 -18.41 8.61
N GLY A 300 -5.87 -19.36 8.06
CA GLY A 300 -6.30 -20.29 7.02
C GLY A 300 -6.01 -19.80 5.60
N MET A 301 -5.56 -18.56 5.41
CA MET A 301 -5.19 -18.09 4.07
C MET A 301 -4.04 -18.91 3.49
N HIS A 302 -4.08 -19.14 2.18
CA HIS A 302 -3.06 -19.92 1.49
C HIS A 302 -1.69 -19.22 1.48
N ILE A 303 -0.62 -20.01 1.63
CA ILE A 303 0.77 -19.57 1.53
C ILE A 303 1.59 -20.56 0.69
N TRP A 304 2.62 -20.06 0.03
CA TRP A 304 3.57 -20.89 -0.71
C TRP A 304 4.24 -21.93 0.22
N THR A 305 4.30 -23.20 -0.19
CA THR A 305 4.87 -24.29 0.64
C THR A 305 6.36 -24.18 0.90
N GLY A 306 7.09 -23.39 0.10
CA GLY A 306 8.52 -23.11 0.30
C GLY A 306 8.79 -22.05 1.38
N VAL A 307 7.76 -21.36 1.86
CA VAL A 307 7.84 -20.42 2.97
C VAL A 307 7.68 -21.23 4.27
N PHE A 308 8.65 -21.07 5.19
CA PHE A 308 8.93 -21.86 6.40
C PHE A 308 9.79 -23.13 6.20
N GLY A 309 11.09 -22.88 6.07
CA GLY A 309 12.18 -23.86 6.18
C GLY A 309 13.34 -23.33 7.03
N ALA A 310 13.07 -22.87 8.27
CA ALA A 310 14.09 -22.73 9.32
C ALA A 310 13.39 -22.71 10.69
N ASN A 311 13.82 -23.58 11.61
CA ASN A 311 13.24 -23.72 12.95
C ASN A 311 13.17 -22.36 13.69
N VAL A 312 11.96 -21.86 13.94
CA VAL A 312 11.75 -20.73 14.86
C VAL A 312 11.71 -21.28 16.28
N LEU A 313 12.74 -20.95 17.05
CA LEU A 313 12.82 -21.21 18.48
C LEU A 313 11.71 -20.44 19.22
N GLY A 314 10.81 -21.19 19.86
CA GLY A 314 10.20 -20.79 21.12
C GLY A 314 8.97 -19.87 21.07
N LEU A 315 7.91 -20.27 20.37
CA LEU A 315 6.50 -20.11 20.79
C LEU A 315 5.77 -21.35 20.24
N GLY A 316 5.01 -22.04 21.10
CA GLY A 316 4.49 -23.40 20.86
C GLY A 316 4.00 -23.68 19.43
N SER A 317 4.58 -24.72 18.84
CA SER A 317 4.33 -25.28 17.50
C SER A 317 2.95 -25.00 16.88
N VAL A 318 2.88 -24.32 15.72
CA VAL A 318 2.05 -24.75 14.57
C VAL A 318 2.43 -23.99 13.29
N ALA A 319 3.08 -24.67 12.34
CA ALA A 319 2.93 -24.36 10.91
C ALA A 319 3.18 -25.66 10.13
N SER A 320 2.12 -26.23 9.57
CA SER A 320 2.27 -27.19 8.47
C SER A 320 2.32 -26.38 7.19
N ALA A 321 3.20 -26.75 6.25
CA ALA A 321 3.24 -26.13 4.93
C ALA A 321 1.82 -26.03 4.30
N GLY A 322 1.47 -24.85 3.75
CA GLY A 322 0.27 -24.64 2.94
C GLY A 322 -0.84 -23.76 3.53
N ASP A 323 -0.87 -23.47 4.84
CA ASP A 323 -1.89 -22.58 5.44
C ASP A 323 -1.28 -21.60 6.48
N PHE A 324 -1.73 -20.34 6.49
CA PHE A 324 -1.33 -19.32 7.46
C PHE A 324 -2.02 -19.49 8.81
N ARG A 325 -1.28 -19.53 9.93
CA ARG A 325 -1.84 -19.52 11.29
C ARG A 325 -1.07 -18.49 12.13
N GLY A 326 -1.36 -17.22 11.89
CA GLY A 326 -0.51 -16.11 12.30
C GLY A 326 -1.23 -14.88 12.83
N VAL A 327 -2.56 -14.89 13.03
CA VAL A 327 -3.29 -13.78 13.68
C VAL A 327 -3.84 -14.24 15.03
N TYR A 328 -3.48 -13.53 16.10
CA TYR A 328 -3.84 -13.87 17.47
C TYR A 328 -4.43 -12.65 18.20
N PRO A 329 -5.61 -12.74 18.83
CA PRO A 329 -6.08 -11.69 19.71
C PRO A 329 -5.14 -11.59 20.92
N ASN A 330 -4.69 -10.37 21.24
CA ASN A 330 -3.78 -10.12 22.35
C ASN A 330 -4.39 -9.19 23.41
N MET A 331 -5.21 -8.22 22.97
CA MET A 331 -5.82 -7.19 23.84
C MET A 331 -7.35 -7.18 23.66
N THR A 332 -8.10 -7.00 24.75
CA THR A 332 -9.58 -6.96 24.73
C THR A 332 -10.14 -5.75 25.45
N TYR A 333 -11.36 -5.31 25.10
CA TYR A 333 -11.98 -4.15 25.75
C TYR A 333 -12.17 -4.35 27.25
N GLU A 334 -12.59 -5.55 27.68
CA GLU A 334 -12.89 -5.81 29.10
C GLU A 334 -11.65 -5.70 29.98
N LYS A 335 -10.49 -6.08 29.44
CA LYS A 335 -9.22 -6.12 30.18
C LYS A 335 -8.40 -4.85 29.99
N ASP A 336 -8.34 -4.35 28.75
CA ASP A 336 -7.35 -3.37 28.32
C ASP A 336 -7.98 -2.04 27.86
N GLY A 337 -9.31 -1.98 27.69
CA GLY A 337 -10.04 -0.80 27.24
C GLY A 337 -10.05 -0.58 25.72
N TRP A 338 -9.33 -1.42 24.97
CA TRP A 338 -9.21 -1.41 23.51
C TRP A 338 -9.01 -2.83 22.98
N TYR A 339 -9.27 -3.06 21.69
CA TYR A 339 -9.03 -4.35 21.04
C TYR A 339 -7.75 -4.31 20.21
N GLY A 340 -6.98 -5.41 20.19
CA GLY A 340 -5.73 -5.50 19.45
C GLY A 340 -5.32 -6.94 19.08
N GLN A 341 -4.74 -7.11 17.89
CA GLN A 341 -4.22 -8.38 17.38
C GLN A 341 -2.69 -8.37 17.20
N GLN A 342 -2.09 -9.54 17.37
CA GLN A 342 -0.69 -9.82 17.01
C GLN A 342 -0.63 -10.68 15.76
N LEU A 343 0.26 -10.33 14.84
CA LEU A 343 0.50 -10.99 13.58
C LEU A 343 1.89 -11.64 13.56
N PHE A 344 1.99 -12.81 12.94
CA PHE A 344 3.24 -13.46 12.55
C PHE A 344 3.16 -13.83 11.06
N ILE A 345 3.90 -13.14 10.18
CA ILE A 345 3.75 -13.19 8.72
C ILE A 345 5.09 -13.10 7.98
N ASN A 346 5.22 -13.76 6.84
CA ASN A 346 6.38 -13.59 5.94
C ASN A 346 6.11 -12.46 4.93
N GLU A 347 7.16 -11.77 4.46
CA GLU A 347 7.07 -10.75 3.40
C GLU A 347 6.26 -11.21 2.17
N HIS A 348 6.30 -12.50 1.85
CA HIS A 348 5.68 -13.15 0.70
C HIS A 348 4.40 -13.93 1.06
N THR A 349 3.54 -13.33 1.89
CA THR A 349 2.28 -13.94 2.34
C THR A 349 1.07 -13.14 1.88
N GLY A 350 0.01 -13.83 1.44
CA GLY A 350 -1.23 -13.20 0.97
C GLY A 350 -1.02 -12.43 -0.34
N THR A 351 -1.84 -11.41 -0.59
CA THR A 351 -1.56 -10.47 -1.69
C THR A 351 -0.27 -9.73 -1.36
N HIS A 352 0.81 -9.96 -2.08
CA HIS A 352 2.13 -9.43 -1.72
C HIS A 352 2.93 -9.03 -2.96
N THR A 353 3.89 -8.12 -2.77
CA THR A 353 4.77 -7.64 -3.83
C THR A 353 6.19 -8.11 -3.59
N ASP A 354 6.78 -8.73 -4.61
CA ASP A 354 8.18 -9.13 -4.70
C ASP A 354 9.00 -8.00 -5.30
N ALA A 355 9.97 -7.52 -4.51
CA ALA A 355 11.01 -6.64 -5.01
C ALA A 355 12.07 -7.44 -5.79
N PRO A 356 12.79 -6.81 -6.73
CA PRO A 356 13.91 -7.42 -7.44
C PRO A 356 14.93 -8.15 -6.54
N ALA A 357 15.17 -7.63 -5.33
CA ALA A 357 16.05 -8.22 -4.33
C ALA A 357 15.62 -9.61 -3.82
N HIS A 358 14.37 -10.03 -4.06
CA HIS A 358 13.88 -11.36 -3.73
C HIS A 358 14.68 -12.48 -4.40
N ARG A 359 15.15 -12.24 -5.63
CA ARG A 359 15.77 -13.27 -6.49
C ARG A 359 17.20 -12.97 -6.92
N ARG A 360 17.74 -11.80 -6.61
CA ARG A 360 19.10 -11.44 -6.99
C ARG A 360 19.85 -10.63 -5.93
N GLU A 361 21.03 -11.11 -5.53
CA GLU A 361 21.96 -10.31 -4.73
C GLU A 361 22.40 -9.07 -5.52
N GLY A 362 22.39 -7.91 -4.87
CA GLY A 362 22.70 -6.65 -5.54
C GLY A 362 21.69 -6.27 -6.64
N ALA A 363 20.47 -6.80 -6.57
CA ALA A 363 19.39 -6.40 -7.46
C ALA A 363 19.17 -4.89 -7.44
N LYS A 364 18.56 -4.40 -8.51
CA LYS A 364 18.30 -2.98 -8.71
C LYS A 364 17.58 -2.34 -7.51
N TRP A 365 16.57 -3.02 -6.95
CA TRP A 365 15.74 -2.49 -5.89
C TRP A 365 15.44 -3.52 -4.79
N THR A 366 15.55 -3.09 -3.54
CA THR A 366 14.78 -3.62 -2.41
C THR A 366 13.42 -2.92 -2.36
N LEU A 367 12.45 -3.45 -1.62
CA LEU A 367 11.09 -2.90 -1.57
C LEU A 367 11.06 -1.40 -1.24
N ASP A 368 11.86 -0.98 -0.25
CA ASP A 368 11.97 0.42 0.21
C ASP A 368 12.69 1.36 -0.76
N LYS A 369 13.22 0.83 -1.86
CA LYS A 369 13.98 1.58 -2.88
C LYS A 369 13.30 1.58 -4.25
N ILE A 370 12.21 0.83 -4.44
CA ILE A 370 11.43 0.88 -5.67
C ILE A 370 10.88 2.31 -5.84
N PRO A 371 11.02 2.96 -7.00
CA PRO A 371 10.45 4.28 -7.22
C PRO A 371 8.93 4.29 -7.04
N LEU A 372 8.40 5.29 -6.36
CA LEU A 372 6.95 5.38 -6.08
C LEU A 372 6.08 5.41 -7.35
N SER A 373 6.60 5.97 -8.45
CA SER A 373 5.94 5.95 -9.77
C SER A 373 5.79 4.55 -10.35
N HIS A 374 6.50 3.55 -9.84
CA HIS A 374 6.27 2.15 -10.21
C HIS A 374 5.01 1.60 -9.50
N PHE A 375 4.73 2.08 -8.28
CA PHE A 375 3.58 1.65 -7.47
C PHE A 375 2.29 2.41 -7.79
N ALA A 376 2.37 3.56 -8.46
CA ALA A 376 1.23 4.37 -8.87
C ALA A 376 1.34 4.68 -10.37
N ALA A 377 0.75 3.81 -11.21
CA ALA A 377 0.92 3.86 -12.65
C ALA A 377 -0.34 3.41 -13.42
N PRO A 378 -0.43 3.71 -14.73
CA PRO A 378 -1.46 3.10 -15.58
C PRO A 378 -1.36 1.58 -15.51
N CYS A 379 -2.49 0.89 -15.48
CA CYS A 379 -2.56 -0.55 -15.34
C CYS A 379 -3.48 -1.15 -16.40
N VAL A 380 -3.01 -2.22 -17.06
CA VAL A 380 -3.78 -3.03 -17.99
C VAL A 380 -4.11 -4.37 -17.34
N ILE A 381 -5.39 -4.72 -17.26
CA ILE A 381 -5.84 -6.01 -16.72
C ILE A 381 -6.20 -6.94 -17.87
N VAL A 382 -5.38 -7.98 -18.06
CA VAL A 382 -5.53 -9.03 -19.06
C VAL A 382 -6.38 -10.16 -18.50
N ASN A 383 -7.48 -10.52 -19.17
CA ASN A 383 -8.21 -11.75 -18.87
C ASN A 383 -7.52 -12.96 -19.52
N ALA A 384 -6.70 -13.66 -18.74
CA ALA A 384 -6.03 -14.89 -19.14
C ALA A 384 -6.90 -16.15 -18.93
N SER A 385 -7.95 -16.08 -18.09
CA SER A 385 -8.73 -17.28 -17.71
C SER A 385 -9.36 -18.00 -18.90
N ARG A 386 -9.80 -17.24 -19.90
CA ARG A 386 -10.45 -17.74 -21.13
C ARG A 386 -9.58 -18.65 -21.99
N TYR A 387 -8.28 -18.73 -21.72
CA TYR A 387 -7.33 -19.51 -22.49
C TYR A 387 -6.97 -20.85 -21.86
N GLY A 388 -7.58 -21.22 -20.73
CA GLY A 388 -7.46 -22.55 -20.12
C GLY A 388 -6.89 -22.57 -18.72
N ALA A 389 -6.96 -21.46 -17.97
CA ALA A 389 -6.45 -21.39 -16.59
C ALA A 389 -7.05 -22.44 -15.65
N GLU A 390 -8.26 -22.94 -15.94
CA GLU A 390 -8.88 -24.03 -15.19
C GLU A 390 -8.10 -25.36 -15.27
N LYS A 391 -7.18 -25.53 -16.23
CA LYS A 391 -6.42 -26.77 -16.48
C LYS A 391 -5.17 -26.97 -15.62
N GLY A 392 -4.97 -26.18 -14.57
CA GLY A 392 -3.91 -26.40 -13.58
C GLY A 392 -2.61 -25.80 -14.09
N ASP A 393 -1.64 -26.63 -14.46
CA ASP A 393 -0.30 -26.22 -14.90
C ASP A 393 -0.23 -25.61 -16.30
N TRP A 394 -1.29 -24.89 -16.66
CA TRP A 394 -1.40 -24.19 -17.92
C TRP A 394 -0.53 -22.93 -17.91
N ILE A 395 0.16 -22.69 -19.03
CA ILE A 395 1.05 -21.54 -19.20
C ILE A 395 0.44 -20.60 -20.25
N PHE A 396 0.20 -19.34 -19.88
CA PHE A 396 -0.21 -18.29 -20.81
C PHE A 396 1.00 -17.83 -21.64
N ASP A 397 1.03 -18.20 -22.91
CA ASP A 397 2.16 -17.97 -23.83
C ASP A 397 1.96 -16.76 -24.76
N MET A 398 2.99 -16.44 -25.57
CA MET A 398 2.93 -15.32 -26.50
C MET A 398 1.91 -15.47 -27.64
N ASN A 399 1.49 -16.68 -28.01
CA ASN A 399 0.44 -16.84 -29.02
C ASN A 399 -0.90 -16.43 -28.44
N MET A 400 -1.19 -16.85 -27.20
CA MET A 400 -2.39 -16.46 -26.46
C MET A 400 -2.38 -14.97 -26.18
N PHE A 401 -1.24 -14.39 -25.79
CA PHE A 401 -1.15 -12.96 -25.56
C PHE A 401 -1.33 -12.14 -26.85
N LYS A 402 -0.80 -12.60 -27.99
CA LYS A 402 -1.05 -11.97 -29.30
C LYS A 402 -2.52 -12.04 -29.71
N ASP A 403 -3.17 -13.17 -29.49
CA ASP A 403 -4.60 -13.30 -29.74
C ASP A 403 -5.42 -12.35 -28.85
N TRP A 404 -5.07 -12.26 -27.56
CA TRP A 404 -5.69 -11.29 -26.64
C TRP A 404 -5.50 -9.84 -27.11
N MET A 405 -4.27 -9.45 -27.45
CA MET A 405 -3.97 -8.12 -27.99
C MET A 405 -4.73 -7.82 -29.29
N GLY A 406 -4.91 -8.83 -30.15
CA GLY A 406 -5.70 -8.71 -31.38
C GLY A 406 -7.20 -8.52 -31.13
N LYS A 407 -7.73 -9.09 -30.05
CA LYS A 407 -9.13 -8.94 -29.62
C LYS A 407 -9.39 -7.66 -28.83
N HIS A 408 -8.36 -7.10 -28.20
CA HIS A 408 -8.41 -5.92 -27.35
C HIS A 408 -7.44 -4.81 -27.81
N PRO A 409 -7.54 -4.32 -29.05
CA PRO A 409 -6.61 -3.31 -29.59
C PRO A 409 -6.63 -1.98 -28.81
N GLU A 410 -7.68 -1.70 -28.06
CA GLU A 410 -7.83 -0.53 -27.18
C GLU A 410 -7.03 -0.63 -25.87
N LEU A 411 -6.67 -1.84 -25.45
CA LEU A 411 -5.97 -2.11 -24.19
C LEU A 411 -4.46 -2.27 -24.41
N THR A 412 -3.84 -1.23 -24.97
CA THR A 412 -2.41 -1.25 -25.27
C THR A 412 -1.57 -1.25 -24.00
N VAL A 413 -0.51 -2.06 -23.95
CA VAL A 413 0.51 -1.98 -22.91
C VAL A 413 1.57 -0.97 -23.35
N ASN A 414 1.88 0.02 -22.50
CA ASN A 414 2.91 1.02 -22.77
C ASN A 414 4.08 0.88 -21.78
N LYS A 415 5.21 1.50 -22.13
CA LYS A 415 6.32 1.67 -21.20
C LYS A 415 5.85 2.42 -19.96
N GLY A 416 6.19 1.90 -18.78
CA GLY A 416 5.76 2.47 -17.51
C GLY A 416 4.43 1.92 -16.99
N ASP A 417 3.70 1.11 -17.78
CA ASP A 417 2.44 0.50 -17.32
C ASP A 417 2.72 -0.64 -16.33
N ILE A 418 1.71 -0.93 -15.51
CA ILE A 418 1.55 -2.18 -14.77
C ILE A 418 0.70 -3.13 -15.63
N VAL A 419 1.02 -4.43 -15.63
CA VAL A 419 0.19 -5.44 -16.30
C VAL A 419 -0.28 -6.47 -15.28
N CYS A 420 -1.60 -6.63 -15.15
CA CYS A 420 -2.21 -7.60 -14.26
C CYS A 420 -2.87 -8.73 -15.07
N PHE A 421 -2.56 -9.97 -14.73
CA PHE A 421 -3.18 -11.15 -15.30
C PHE A 421 -4.28 -11.67 -14.38
N SER A 422 -5.51 -11.65 -14.86
CA SER A 422 -6.63 -12.33 -14.22
C SER A 422 -6.77 -13.74 -14.81
N GLN A 423 -6.38 -14.74 -14.03
CA GLN A 423 -6.45 -16.16 -14.38
C GLN A 423 -7.69 -16.84 -13.77
N ASP A 424 -8.57 -16.06 -13.13
CA ASP A 424 -9.78 -16.51 -12.46
C ASP A 424 -9.49 -17.53 -11.35
N MET A 425 -8.54 -17.18 -10.49
CA MET A 425 -8.12 -18.02 -9.36
C MET A 425 -8.58 -17.47 -8.01
N VAL A 426 -9.08 -16.24 -7.99
CA VAL A 426 -9.62 -15.57 -6.79
C VAL A 426 -10.75 -16.37 -6.14
N HIS A 427 -11.65 -16.97 -6.93
CA HIS A 427 -12.75 -17.77 -6.39
C HIS A 427 -12.26 -19.06 -5.72
N LYS A 428 -11.14 -19.63 -6.19
CA LYS A 428 -10.52 -20.82 -5.58
C LYS A 428 -9.82 -20.48 -4.27
N TRP A 429 -9.34 -19.25 -4.15
CA TRP A 429 -8.79 -18.72 -2.90
C TRP A 429 -9.84 -18.73 -1.77
N ALA A 430 -11.07 -18.31 -2.07
CA ALA A 430 -12.20 -18.40 -1.12
C ALA A 430 -12.55 -19.85 -0.74
N LEU A 431 -12.43 -20.80 -1.68
CA LEU A 431 -12.67 -22.22 -1.40
C LEU A 431 -11.59 -22.85 -0.49
N HIS A 432 -10.32 -22.45 -0.65
CA HIS A 432 -9.20 -22.91 0.19
C HIS A 432 -9.37 -22.48 1.64
N ASN A 433 -9.78 -21.23 1.90
CA ASN A 433 -10.00 -20.72 3.27
C ASN A 433 -11.13 -21.48 4.00
N HIS A 434 -11.93 -22.27 3.27
CA HIS A 434 -12.98 -23.14 3.81
C HIS A 434 -12.61 -24.64 3.78
N GLY A 435 -11.32 -24.97 3.63
CA GLY A 435 -10.79 -26.33 3.77
C GLY A 435 -10.98 -27.24 2.55
N LEU A 436 -11.27 -26.68 1.37
CA LEU A 436 -11.53 -27.43 0.14
C LEU A 436 -10.40 -27.19 -0.89
N ASN A 437 -9.97 -28.27 -1.56
CA ASN A 437 -9.12 -28.24 -2.77
C ASN A 437 -7.66 -27.72 -2.61
N ARG A 438 -6.98 -28.12 -1.52
CA ARG A 438 -5.59 -27.68 -1.18
C ARG A 438 -4.55 -27.98 -2.25
N ASP A 439 -4.67 -29.10 -2.98
CA ASP A 439 -3.63 -29.54 -3.91
C ASP A 439 -3.43 -28.59 -5.10
N TRP A 440 -4.50 -27.89 -5.53
CA TRP A 440 -4.47 -27.06 -6.72
C TRP A 440 -3.82 -25.69 -6.50
N VAL A 441 -4.19 -25.03 -5.40
CA VAL A 441 -3.60 -23.73 -5.04
C VAL A 441 -2.12 -23.88 -4.67
N THR A 442 -1.75 -25.07 -4.20
CA THR A 442 -0.41 -25.38 -3.73
C THR A 442 0.52 -25.96 -4.79
N TYR A 443 0.04 -26.88 -5.65
CA TYR A 443 0.92 -27.68 -6.52
C TYR A 443 0.63 -27.60 -8.01
N THR A 444 -0.61 -27.28 -8.40
CA THR A 444 -1.04 -27.33 -9.82
C THR A 444 -1.88 -26.10 -10.16
N PHE A 445 -1.21 -24.98 -10.44
CA PHE A 445 -1.83 -23.71 -10.76
C PHE A 445 -1.18 -23.07 -12.00
N PRO A 446 -1.92 -22.22 -12.73
CA PRO A 446 -1.45 -21.67 -13.99
C PRO A 446 -0.43 -20.56 -13.79
N GLY A 447 0.37 -20.29 -14.81
CA GLY A 447 1.37 -19.22 -14.77
C GLY A 447 1.55 -18.50 -16.10
N ILE A 448 2.41 -17.50 -16.07
CA ILE A 448 2.77 -16.70 -17.24
C ILE A 448 4.06 -17.26 -17.85
N GLY A 449 4.08 -17.40 -19.17
CA GLY A 449 5.24 -17.91 -19.90
C GLY A 449 6.41 -16.93 -19.90
N GLY A 450 7.64 -17.46 -19.84
CA GLY A 450 8.85 -16.64 -19.89
C GLY A 450 9.01 -15.85 -21.20
N ASP A 451 8.36 -16.27 -22.29
CA ASP A 451 8.27 -15.51 -23.54
C ASP A 451 7.40 -14.24 -23.41
N VAL A 452 6.27 -14.33 -22.70
CA VAL A 452 5.45 -13.17 -22.32
C VAL A 452 6.24 -12.25 -21.40
N ALA A 453 6.94 -12.80 -20.40
CA ALA A 453 7.78 -12.01 -19.50
C ALA A 453 8.88 -11.23 -20.26
N ARG A 454 9.54 -11.84 -21.25
CA ARG A 454 10.54 -11.17 -22.09
C ARG A 454 9.94 -10.04 -22.90
N TYR A 455 8.77 -10.27 -23.52
CA TYR A 455 8.06 -9.24 -24.27
C TYR A 455 7.69 -8.05 -23.38
N LEU A 456 7.10 -8.29 -22.20
CA LEU A 456 6.74 -7.24 -21.25
C LEU A 456 7.97 -6.47 -20.74
N LYS A 457 9.07 -7.17 -20.49
CA LYS A 457 10.36 -6.56 -20.15
C LYS A 457 10.86 -5.64 -21.27
N ASP A 458 10.79 -6.06 -22.52
CA ASP A 458 11.18 -5.23 -23.67
C ASP A 458 10.24 -4.02 -23.87
N MET A 459 8.96 -4.16 -23.51
CA MET A 459 8.00 -3.04 -23.47
C MET A 459 8.31 -2.03 -22.36
N GLY A 460 9.08 -2.42 -21.34
CA GLY A 460 9.49 -1.55 -20.24
C GLY A 460 8.38 -1.26 -19.24
N ILE A 461 7.55 -2.27 -18.94
CA ILE A 461 6.58 -2.21 -17.84
C ILE A 461 7.29 -2.04 -16.49
N VAL A 462 6.59 -1.58 -15.46
CA VAL A 462 7.17 -1.36 -14.11
C VAL A 462 6.79 -2.43 -13.11
N GLY A 463 5.67 -3.12 -13.31
CA GLY A 463 5.18 -4.18 -12.45
C GLY A 463 4.28 -5.18 -13.16
N ALA A 464 4.32 -6.44 -12.71
CA ALA A 464 3.45 -7.51 -13.18
C ALA A 464 2.65 -8.10 -12.01
N LEU A 465 1.34 -8.24 -12.18
CA LEU A 465 0.40 -8.69 -11.15
C LEU A 465 -0.26 -10.01 -11.58
N THR A 466 -0.55 -10.90 -10.63
CA THR A 466 -1.28 -12.15 -10.90
C THR A 466 -2.14 -12.60 -9.72
N ASP A 467 -3.26 -13.27 -9.98
CA ASP A 467 -4.18 -13.82 -8.97
C ASP A 467 -3.86 -15.26 -8.51
N VAL A 468 -2.70 -15.78 -8.87
CA VAL A 468 -2.17 -17.08 -8.40
C VAL A 468 -1.09 -16.92 -7.34
N THR A 469 -0.78 -18.03 -6.65
CA THR A 469 0.23 -18.12 -5.60
C THR A 469 1.65 -17.80 -6.09
N SER A 470 1.91 -18.01 -7.38
CA SER A 470 3.16 -17.64 -8.01
C SER A 470 2.94 -17.22 -9.47
N ILE A 471 3.65 -16.22 -9.99
CA ILE A 471 3.53 -15.79 -11.40
C ILE A 471 4.08 -16.84 -12.39
N ASP A 472 4.95 -17.73 -11.92
CA ASP A 472 5.38 -18.93 -12.65
C ASP A 472 4.39 -20.09 -12.38
N ALA A 473 4.21 -21.00 -13.34
CA ALA A 473 3.27 -22.11 -13.17
C ALA A 473 3.74 -23.13 -12.12
N GLY A 474 2.79 -23.74 -11.39
CA GLY A 474 3.07 -24.59 -10.22
C GLY A 474 4.02 -25.76 -10.47
N MET A 475 3.82 -26.54 -11.54
CA MET A 475 4.74 -27.65 -11.87
C MET A 475 6.17 -27.20 -12.21
N THR A 476 6.34 -26.02 -12.80
CA THR A 476 7.66 -25.45 -13.13
C THR A 476 8.38 -25.00 -11.85
N ALA A 477 7.66 -24.33 -10.96
CA ALA A 477 8.18 -23.81 -9.70
C ALA A 477 8.46 -24.90 -8.63
N LEU A 478 7.72 -26.02 -8.62
CA LEU A 478 7.76 -27.03 -7.54
C LEU A 478 8.41 -28.37 -7.90
N ARG A 479 8.49 -28.76 -9.18
CA ARG A 479 8.97 -30.10 -9.58
C ARG A 479 10.12 -30.12 -10.58
N GLY A 480 10.66 -28.96 -10.94
CA GLY A 480 11.76 -28.86 -11.90
C GLY A 480 13.08 -29.45 -11.38
N LYS A 481 13.51 -30.58 -11.95
CA LYS A 481 14.91 -31.01 -11.92
C LYS A 481 15.68 -30.18 -12.96
N GLY A 482 16.06 -28.95 -12.60
CA GLY A 482 16.65 -27.97 -13.52
C GLY A 482 17.25 -26.78 -12.78
N ASN A 483 17.87 -25.86 -13.51
CA ASN A 483 18.35 -24.60 -12.92
C ASN A 483 17.19 -23.61 -12.73
N ASP A 484 17.42 -22.58 -11.93
CA ASP A 484 16.37 -21.64 -11.51
C ASP A 484 15.73 -20.85 -12.68
N VAL A 485 16.45 -20.68 -13.78
CA VAL A 485 15.96 -20.02 -15.01
C VAL A 485 14.96 -20.91 -15.75
N GLU A 486 15.16 -22.23 -15.72
CA GLU A 486 14.25 -23.21 -16.32
C GLU A 486 13.00 -23.39 -15.47
N ASN A 487 13.15 -23.28 -14.14
CA ASN A 487 12.08 -23.52 -13.19
C ASN A 487 11.18 -22.29 -12.94
N ASN A 488 11.75 -21.08 -12.97
CA ASN A 488 11.05 -19.83 -12.67
C ASN A 488 11.38 -18.74 -13.71
N PRO A 489 11.15 -19.00 -15.02
CA PRO A 489 11.57 -18.11 -16.09
C PRO A 489 10.94 -16.71 -16.00
N THR A 490 9.72 -16.59 -15.46
CA THR A 490 9.01 -15.32 -15.36
C THR A 490 9.56 -14.47 -14.22
N HIS A 491 9.73 -15.03 -13.01
CA HIS A 491 10.42 -14.34 -11.92
C HIS A 491 11.80 -13.85 -12.33
N VAL A 492 12.63 -14.75 -12.87
CA VAL A 492 14.01 -14.42 -13.24
C VAL A 492 14.04 -13.31 -14.29
N THR A 493 13.14 -13.35 -15.27
CA THR A 493 13.08 -12.32 -16.31
C THR A 493 12.62 -10.98 -15.75
N LEU A 494 11.54 -10.94 -14.98
CA LEU A 494 10.95 -9.67 -14.51
C LEU A 494 11.80 -9.04 -13.39
N LEU A 495 11.97 -9.76 -12.28
CA LEU A 495 12.74 -9.27 -11.13
C LEU A 495 14.20 -8.99 -11.50
N GLY A 496 14.80 -9.84 -12.34
CA GLY A 496 16.16 -9.66 -12.84
C GLY A 496 16.39 -8.37 -13.64
N ASN A 497 15.31 -7.77 -14.17
CA ASN A 497 15.31 -6.51 -14.91
C ASN A 497 14.70 -5.33 -14.12
N GLY A 498 14.48 -5.50 -12.81
CA GLY A 498 14.00 -4.43 -11.94
C GLY A 498 12.50 -4.14 -12.04
N ILE A 499 11.73 -5.08 -12.59
CA ILE A 499 10.26 -5.05 -12.65
C ILE A 499 9.76 -5.83 -11.44
N TYR A 500 8.93 -5.23 -10.60
CA TYR A 500 8.39 -5.95 -9.44
C TYR A 500 7.28 -6.92 -9.85
N VAL A 501 7.04 -7.94 -9.03
CA VAL A 501 5.93 -8.89 -9.22
C VAL A 501 4.99 -8.77 -8.04
N THR A 502 3.69 -8.88 -8.24
CA THR A 502 2.71 -8.94 -7.14
C THR A 502 1.80 -10.15 -7.33
N GLU A 503 1.76 -11.01 -6.34
CA GLU A 503 1.11 -12.32 -6.39
C GLU A 503 -0.10 -12.37 -5.46
N ASN A 504 -0.95 -13.38 -5.65
CA ASN A 504 -2.23 -13.54 -4.95
C ASN A 504 -3.10 -12.27 -5.00
N VAL A 505 -3.10 -11.56 -6.12
CA VAL A 505 -4.05 -10.48 -6.38
C VAL A 505 -5.46 -11.05 -6.31
N GLY A 506 -6.36 -10.31 -5.68
CA GLY A 506 -7.58 -10.87 -5.13
C GLY A 506 -8.80 -10.00 -5.28
N GLY A 507 -9.74 -10.21 -4.36
CA GLY A 507 -10.89 -9.34 -4.16
C GLY A 507 -11.79 -9.23 -5.40
N GLN A 508 -11.75 -8.07 -6.05
CA GLN A 508 -12.65 -7.71 -7.14
C GLN A 508 -12.03 -7.81 -8.54
N LEU A 509 -10.87 -8.48 -8.68
CA LEU A 509 -10.12 -8.54 -9.94
C LEU A 509 -10.96 -8.98 -11.15
N GLN A 510 -11.80 -10.01 -11.01
CA GLN A 510 -12.62 -10.52 -12.11
C GLN A 510 -13.59 -9.48 -12.66
N LEU A 511 -14.04 -8.53 -11.82
CA LEU A 511 -14.95 -7.45 -12.23
C LEU A 511 -14.25 -6.40 -13.09
N ALA A 512 -12.92 -6.36 -13.08
CA ALA A 512 -12.09 -5.40 -13.81
C ALA A 512 -11.31 -6.07 -14.97
N ALA A 513 -11.58 -7.33 -15.29
CA ALA A 513 -10.87 -8.06 -16.33
C ALA A 513 -11.10 -7.44 -17.72
N ASN A 514 -10.06 -7.37 -18.56
CA ASN A 514 -10.07 -6.68 -19.85
C ASN A 514 -10.40 -5.19 -19.74
N SER A 515 -9.69 -4.48 -18.86
CA SER A 515 -9.82 -3.04 -18.71
C SER A 515 -8.46 -2.36 -18.61
N LYS A 516 -8.45 -1.04 -18.78
CA LYS A 516 -7.29 -0.19 -18.54
C LYS A 516 -7.68 0.96 -17.63
N GLY A 517 -6.80 1.32 -16.72
CA GLY A 517 -7.05 2.34 -15.70
C GLY A 517 -5.77 2.74 -14.99
N PHE A 518 -5.90 3.13 -13.73
CA PHE A 518 -4.78 3.53 -12.87
C PHE A 518 -4.75 2.68 -11.61
N ALA A 519 -3.60 2.09 -11.29
CA ALA A 519 -3.44 1.26 -10.11
C ALA A 519 -2.52 1.92 -9.08
N PHE A 520 -2.89 1.78 -7.80
CA PHE A 520 -2.00 1.96 -6.67
C PHE A 520 -1.70 0.59 -6.07
N VAL A 521 -0.49 0.08 -6.25
CA VAL A 521 0.02 -1.15 -5.64
C VAL A 521 0.82 -0.74 -4.41
N MET A 522 0.25 -0.90 -3.22
CA MET A 522 0.83 -0.34 -2.00
C MET A 522 1.27 -1.47 -1.06
N PRO A 523 2.56 -1.82 -1.04
CA PRO A 523 3.11 -2.68 -0.01
C PRO A 523 2.89 -2.01 1.35
N CYS A 524 2.02 -2.59 2.20
CA CYS A 524 1.52 -1.96 3.42
C CYS A 524 2.63 -1.66 4.43
N MET A 525 3.74 -2.39 4.33
CA MET A 525 4.95 -2.22 5.13
C MET A 525 6.09 -1.77 4.20
N ASN A 526 6.64 -0.59 4.45
CA ASN A 526 7.80 -0.08 3.71
C ASN A 526 9.10 -0.66 4.30
N THR A 527 9.27 -1.97 4.19
CA THR A 527 10.33 -2.73 4.86
C THR A 527 11.72 -2.35 4.36
N ARG A 528 12.57 -1.86 5.26
CA ARG A 528 13.96 -1.51 4.96
C ARG A 528 14.68 -2.74 4.44
N ALA A 529 15.25 -2.61 3.25
CA ALA A 529 15.93 -3.70 2.56
C ALA A 529 15.04 -4.95 2.33
N GLY A 530 13.71 -4.82 2.35
CA GLY A 530 12.81 -5.96 2.17
C GLY A 530 12.91 -6.59 0.78
N SER A 531 12.80 -7.93 0.71
CA SER A 531 12.63 -8.63 -0.57
C SER A 531 11.21 -8.56 -1.08
N GLY A 532 10.25 -8.26 -0.22
CA GLY A 532 8.85 -8.12 -0.58
C GLY A 532 8.02 -7.59 0.57
N GLY A 533 6.70 -7.58 0.39
CA GLY A 533 5.77 -7.19 1.45
C GLY A 533 4.31 -7.33 1.05
N HIS A 534 3.47 -7.67 2.03
CA HIS A 534 2.01 -7.70 1.86
C HIS A 534 1.54 -6.37 1.26
N SER A 535 0.64 -6.44 0.29
CA SER A 535 0.20 -5.31 -0.52
C SER A 535 -1.30 -5.14 -0.51
N ARG A 536 -1.72 -3.88 -0.54
CA ARG A 536 -3.11 -3.46 -0.77
C ARG A 536 -3.17 -2.77 -2.11
N ILE A 537 -4.05 -3.21 -2.99
CA ILE A 537 -4.08 -2.77 -4.38
C ILE A 537 -5.42 -2.13 -4.69
N TRP A 538 -5.40 -0.88 -5.15
CA TRP A 538 -6.60 -0.20 -5.64
C TRP A 538 -6.46 0.07 -7.13
N TYR A 539 -7.50 -0.26 -7.87
CA TYR A 539 -7.58 -0.05 -9.29
C TYR A 539 -8.78 0.83 -9.63
N PHE A 540 -8.53 1.89 -10.39
CA PHE A 540 -9.55 2.81 -10.88
C PHE A 540 -9.66 2.67 -12.39
N GLU A 541 -10.75 2.05 -12.85
CA GLU A 541 -10.97 1.79 -14.27
C GLU A 541 -11.17 3.11 -15.05
N GLY A 542 -10.53 3.21 -16.21
CA GLY A 542 -10.60 4.40 -17.07
C GLY A 542 -9.92 5.65 -16.52
N LEU A 543 -9.39 5.60 -15.29
CA LEU A 543 -8.69 6.72 -14.69
C LEU A 543 -7.31 6.90 -15.34
N SER A 544 -6.96 8.15 -15.61
CA SER A 544 -5.62 8.55 -16.06
C SER A 544 -5.14 9.73 -15.23
N ILE A 545 -3.99 9.53 -14.58
CA ILE A 545 -3.32 10.54 -13.77
C ILE A 545 -1.91 10.69 -14.32
N PRO A 546 -1.50 11.90 -14.71
CA PRO A 546 -0.10 12.13 -15.03
C PRO A 546 0.70 12.16 -13.71
N ILE A 547 1.62 11.22 -13.52
CA ILE A 547 2.56 11.22 -12.40
C ILE A 547 3.94 11.65 -12.93
N GLU A 548 4.61 12.54 -12.19
CA GLU A 548 5.98 13.00 -12.46
C GLU A 548 7.05 12.17 -11.73
#